data_AF-A0A9E4QXJ3-F1
#
_entry.id   AF-A0A9E4QXJ3-F1
#
_cell.length_a   1.000
_cell.length_b   1.000
_cell.length_c   1.000
_cell.angle_alpha   90.00
_cell.angle_beta   90.00
_cell.angle_gamma   90.00
#
_symmetry.space_group_name_H-M   'P 1'
#
loop_
_entity.id
_entity.type
_entity.pdbx_description
1 polymer ?
#
loop_
_entity_poly.entity_id
_entity_poly.type
_entity_poly.pdbx_seq_one_letter_code
_entity_poly.pdbx_strand_id
1 'polypeptide(L)'
;MAKRINRAIELLEQDQPIYYAGGHTGHVLTHEQGLMDAHTWADYINVGMEHGAFDMTGLDHYMQGLIDGGPTASGHRTPAVIVETPVEGSSEEIIRFNAWQF
;
A
#
# COMPACT_ATOMS: atom_id res chain seq x y z
N MET A 1 -8.40 -2.99 -20.48
CA MET A 1 -7.40 -2.09 -19.87
C MET A 1 -8.06 -1.41 -18.69
N ALA A 2 -7.37 -1.28 -17.56
CA ALA A 2 -7.88 -0.57 -16.39
C ALA A 2 -8.19 0.90 -16.73
N LYS A 3 -9.29 1.44 -16.20
CA LYS A 3 -9.73 2.82 -16.44
C LYS A 3 -8.93 3.81 -15.58
N ARG A 4 -8.51 3.38 -14.37
CA ARG A 4 -7.58 4.10 -13.49
C ARG A 4 -6.30 3.28 -13.30
N ILE A 5 -5.24 3.95 -12.85
CA ILE A 5 -4.01 3.26 -12.41
C ILE A 5 -4.26 2.51 -11.09
N ASN A 6 -5.10 3.06 -10.23
CA ASN A 6 -5.42 2.52 -8.91
C ASN A 6 -6.83 1.92 -8.92
N ARG A 7 -6.91 0.60 -8.69
CA ARG A 7 -8.16 -0.18 -8.64
C ARG A 7 -9.12 0.33 -7.57
N ALA A 8 -8.63 0.66 -6.37
CA ALA A 8 -9.46 1.13 -5.28
C ALA A 8 -10.19 2.43 -5.65
N ILE A 9 -9.49 3.38 -6.31
CA ILE A 9 -10.13 4.59 -6.84
C ILE A 9 -11.18 4.25 -7.90
N GLU A 10 -10.88 3.32 -8.82
CA GLU A 10 -11.84 2.90 -9.86
C GLU A 10 -13.14 2.30 -9.29
N LEU A 11 -13.03 1.52 -8.21
CA LEU A 11 -14.17 0.92 -7.52
C LEU A 11 -14.96 1.95 -6.72
N LEU A 12 -14.28 2.83 -5.98
CA LEU A 12 -14.93 3.91 -5.23
C LEU A 12 -15.69 4.88 -6.16
N GLU A 13 -15.17 5.17 -7.36
CA GLU A 13 -15.88 5.97 -8.38
C GLU A 13 -17.17 5.32 -8.88
N GLN A 14 -17.34 4.02 -8.65
CA GLN A 14 -18.53 3.25 -9.02
C GLN A 14 -19.43 2.98 -7.80
N ASP A 15 -19.19 3.67 -6.69
CA ASP A 15 -19.92 3.50 -5.42
C ASP A 15 -19.85 2.05 -4.89
N GLN A 16 -18.74 1.36 -5.16
CA GLN A 16 -18.50 0.00 -4.67
C GLN A 16 -17.67 0.01 -3.38
N PRO A 17 -17.97 -0.89 -2.42
CA PRO A 17 -17.09 -1.10 -1.28
C PRO A 17 -15.76 -1.68 -1.75
N ILE A 18 -14.71 -1.37 -0.99
CA ILE A 18 -13.36 -1.92 -1.20
C ILE A 18 -12.90 -2.67 0.05
N TYR A 19 -12.11 -3.71 -0.15
CA TYR A 19 -11.58 -4.55 0.93
C TYR A 19 -10.06 -4.62 0.86
N TYR A 20 -9.41 -4.83 2.01
CA TYR A 20 -7.95 -4.88 2.10
C TYR A 20 -7.40 -6.10 2.80
N ALA A 21 -6.14 -6.38 2.50
CA ALA A 21 -5.28 -7.27 3.26
C ALA A 21 -4.09 -6.49 3.82
N GLY A 22 -3.42 -7.02 4.84
CA GLY A 22 -2.29 -6.37 5.51
C GLY A 22 -2.63 -5.90 6.92
N GLY A 23 -1.60 -5.66 7.73
CA GLY A 23 -1.72 -5.28 9.14
C GLY A 23 -1.36 -3.82 9.40
N HIS A 24 -1.66 -3.35 10.61
CA HIS A 24 -1.36 -1.99 11.10
C HIS A 24 -0.03 -1.89 11.89
N THR A 25 0.65 -3.02 12.10
CA THR A 25 1.91 -3.11 12.84
C THR A 25 3.05 -3.74 12.02
N GLY A 26 2.84 -3.89 10.71
CA GLY A 26 3.84 -4.39 9.76
C GLY A 26 3.23 -5.04 8.52
N HIS A 27 4.10 -5.47 7.62
CA HIS A 27 3.82 -6.37 6.50
C HIS A 27 5.09 -7.17 6.19
N VAL A 28 4.98 -8.30 5.48
CA VAL A 28 6.18 -9.02 5.01
C VAL A 28 6.69 -8.31 3.76
N LEU A 29 7.72 -7.48 3.93
CA LEU A 29 8.24 -6.60 2.90
C LEU A 29 9.42 -7.24 2.13
N THR A 30 9.16 -8.35 1.46
CA THR A 30 10.14 -9.02 0.57
C THR A 30 9.65 -9.07 -0.87
N HIS A 31 10.57 -9.25 -1.82
CA HIS A 31 10.24 -9.42 -3.22
C HIS A 31 9.31 -10.63 -3.45
N GLU A 32 9.60 -11.76 -2.80
CA GLU A 32 8.80 -12.99 -2.92
C GLU A 32 7.38 -12.81 -2.40
N GLN A 33 7.20 -12.08 -1.31
CA GLN A 33 5.86 -11.75 -0.83
C GLN A 33 5.15 -10.82 -1.83
N GLY A 34 5.86 -9.85 -2.41
CA GLY A 34 5.31 -9.00 -3.47
C GLY A 34 4.82 -9.80 -4.68
N LEU A 35 5.57 -10.82 -5.13
CA LEU A 35 5.13 -11.71 -6.21
C LEU A 35 3.82 -12.43 -5.88
N MET A 36 3.68 -12.92 -4.65
CA MET A 36 2.46 -13.58 -4.18
C MET A 36 1.28 -12.61 -4.10
N ASP A 37 1.52 -11.44 -3.50
CA ASP A 37 0.49 -10.44 -3.24
C ASP A 37 0.03 -9.70 -4.50
N ALA A 38 0.80 -9.73 -5.59
CA ALA A 38 0.39 -9.19 -6.89
C ALA A 38 -0.94 -9.79 -7.41
N HIS A 39 -1.29 -10.98 -6.93
CA HIS A 39 -2.54 -11.67 -7.25
C HIS A 39 -3.48 -11.79 -6.05
N THR A 40 -3.35 -10.90 -5.06
CA THR A 40 -4.28 -10.82 -3.93
C THR A 40 -5.73 -10.65 -4.38
N TRP A 41 -6.66 -11.15 -3.57
CA TRP A 41 -8.10 -10.93 -3.74
C TRP A 41 -8.51 -9.50 -3.35
N ALA A 42 -7.70 -8.84 -2.52
CA ALA A 42 -7.98 -7.52 -1.97
C ALA A 42 -7.91 -6.41 -3.03
N ASP A 43 -8.65 -5.32 -2.80
CA ASP A 43 -8.66 -4.15 -3.67
C ASP A 43 -7.47 -3.22 -3.39
N TYR A 44 -6.95 -3.27 -2.15
CA TYR A 44 -5.68 -2.66 -1.76
C TYR A 44 -4.98 -3.46 -0.65
N ILE A 45 -3.71 -3.12 -0.43
CA ILE A 45 -2.84 -3.70 0.59
C ILE A 45 -2.46 -2.59 1.58
N ASN A 46 -2.60 -2.87 2.88
CA ASN A 46 -2.14 -1.99 3.94
C ASN A 46 -0.75 -2.42 4.43
N VAL A 47 0.16 -1.46 4.56
CA VAL A 47 1.48 -1.65 5.15
C VAL A 47 1.58 -0.76 6.39
N GLY A 48 1.42 -1.37 7.56
CA GLY A 48 1.50 -0.67 8.84
C GLY A 48 2.94 -0.35 9.23
N MET A 49 3.37 0.90 9.05
CA MET A 49 4.67 1.38 9.56
C MET A 49 4.51 2.34 10.75
N GLU A 50 3.30 2.80 11.07
CA GLU A 50 3.05 3.73 12.17
C GLU A 50 3.40 3.13 13.53
N HIS A 51 2.97 1.88 13.74
CA HIS A 51 3.30 1.08 14.93
C HIS A 51 4.26 -0.07 14.61
N GLY A 52 4.78 -0.10 13.39
CA GLY A 52 5.69 -1.12 12.88
C GLY A 52 7.12 -0.60 12.68
N ALA A 53 7.95 -1.42 12.05
CA ALA A 53 9.27 -0.97 11.61
C ALA A 53 9.11 -0.05 10.39
N PHE A 54 9.76 1.12 10.42
CA PHE A 54 9.88 1.99 9.26
C PHE A 54 10.99 1.46 8.33
N ASP A 55 10.62 0.53 7.44
CA ASP A 55 11.55 -0.18 6.55
C ASP A 55 11.31 0.17 5.08
N MET A 56 11.96 1.24 4.62
CA MET A 56 11.87 1.69 3.22
C MET A 56 12.61 0.78 2.24
N THR A 57 13.65 0.06 2.69
CA THR A 57 14.38 -0.89 1.84
C THR A 57 13.53 -2.13 1.57
N GLY A 58 12.89 -2.67 2.61
CA GLY A 58 11.90 -3.73 2.45
C GLY A 58 10.75 -3.29 1.55
N LEU A 59 10.23 -2.08 1.75
CA LEU A 59 9.15 -1.55 0.92
C LEU A 59 9.54 -1.49 -0.57
N ASP A 60 10.74 -1.02 -0.90
CA ASP A 60 11.23 -0.99 -2.28
C ASP A 60 11.28 -2.39 -2.91
N HIS A 61 11.86 -3.37 -2.20
CA HIS A 61 11.89 -4.77 -2.66
C HIS A 61 10.49 -5.36 -2.84
N TYR A 62 9.59 -5.10 -1.91
CA TYR A 62 8.20 -5.55 -1.96
C TYR A 62 7.45 -4.95 -3.16
N MET A 63 7.60 -3.64 -3.39
CA MET A 63 7.00 -2.95 -4.53
C MET A 63 7.54 -3.48 -5.87
N GLN A 64 8.84 -3.80 -5.94
CA GLN A 64 9.43 -4.46 -7.11
C GLN A 64 8.82 -5.85 -7.33
N GLY A 65 8.59 -6.63 -6.27
CA GLY A 65 7.89 -7.91 -6.35
C GLY A 65 6.46 -7.78 -6.88
N LEU A 66 5.70 -6.78 -6.42
CA LEU A 66 4.35 -6.51 -6.94
C LEU A 66 4.36 -6.16 -8.43
N ILE A 67 5.36 -5.41 -8.89
CA ILE A 67 5.53 -5.03 -10.30
C ILE A 67 5.84 -6.27 -11.15
N ASP A 68 6.74 -7.13 -10.68
CA ASP A 68 7.20 -8.32 -11.42
C ASP A 68 6.13 -9.44 -11.44
N GLY A 69 5.29 -9.51 -10.40
CA GLY A 69 4.17 -10.45 -10.33
C GLY A 69 2.91 -9.96 -11.07
N GLY A 70 2.85 -8.69 -11.43
CA GLY A 70 1.74 -8.12 -12.18
C GLY A 70 1.66 -8.60 -13.64
N PRO A 71 0.57 -8.27 -14.36
CA PRO A 71 -0.57 -7.48 -13.91
C PRO A 71 -1.52 -8.27 -12.99
N THR A 72 -2.28 -7.53 -12.18
CA THR A 72 -3.36 -8.07 -11.34
C THR A 72 -4.48 -8.70 -12.17
N ALA A 73 -5.36 -9.47 -11.54
CA ALA A 73 -6.53 -10.07 -12.22
C ALA A 73 -7.48 -9.03 -12.86
N SER A 74 -7.50 -7.79 -12.36
CA SER A 74 -8.28 -6.69 -12.94
C SER A 74 -7.51 -5.87 -13.98
N GLY A 75 -6.29 -6.29 -14.34
CA GLY A 75 -5.48 -5.65 -15.39
C GLY A 75 -4.70 -4.41 -14.95
N HIS A 76 -4.64 -4.12 -13.65
CA HIS A 76 -3.78 -3.06 -13.09
C HIS A 76 -2.34 -3.58 -12.95
N ARG A 77 -1.34 -2.69 -13.07
CA ARG A 77 0.09 -3.07 -12.98
C ARG A 77 0.43 -3.74 -11.64
N THR A 78 -0.10 -3.19 -10.55
CA THR A 78 0.03 -3.71 -9.18
C THR A 78 -1.31 -3.54 -8.46
N PRO A 79 -1.53 -4.23 -7.33
CA PRO A 79 -2.53 -3.81 -6.35
C PRO A 79 -2.24 -2.38 -5.87
N ALA A 80 -3.27 -1.70 -5.36
CA ALA A 80 -3.06 -0.44 -4.65
C ALA A 80 -2.39 -0.73 -3.29
N VAL A 81 -1.43 0.10 -2.88
CA VAL A 81 -0.74 -0.03 -1.59
C VAL A 81 -0.92 1.27 -0.82
N ILE A 82 -1.32 1.15 0.45
CA ILE A 82 -1.40 2.25 1.41
C ILE A 82 -0.38 1.97 2.49
N VAL A 83 0.51 2.93 2.74
CA VAL A 83 1.52 2.86 3.80
C VAL A 83 1.10 3.78 4.91
N GLU A 84 0.93 3.23 6.11
CA GLU A 84 0.67 4.01 7.32
C GLU A 84 2.03 4.47 7.84
N THR A 85 2.45 5.66 7.45
CA THR A 85 3.72 6.24 7.93
C THR A 85 3.61 6.62 9.40
N PRO A 86 4.70 6.54 10.20
CA PRO A 86 4.71 7.12 11.54
C PRO A 86 4.31 8.59 11.51
N VAL A 87 3.40 8.99 12.39
CA VAL A 87 2.94 10.39 12.54
C VAL A 87 3.21 10.86 13.97
N GLU A 88 3.75 12.07 14.09
CA GLU A 88 3.76 12.80 15.35
C GLU A 88 2.60 13.82 15.33
N GLY A 89 1.62 13.61 16.19
CA GLY A 89 0.43 14.47 16.32
C GLY A 89 0.44 15.38 17.56
N SER A 90 1.63 15.73 18.07
CA SER A 90 1.76 16.43 19.36
C SER A 90 1.44 17.93 19.28
N SER A 91 1.47 18.54 18.09
CA SER A 91 1.01 19.93 17.87
C SER A 91 0.46 20.16 16.46
N GLU A 92 -0.30 21.25 16.30
CA GLU A 92 -0.80 21.70 14.99
C GLU A 92 0.34 22.06 14.04
N GLU A 93 1.40 22.69 14.55
CA GLU A 93 2.59 23.05 13.77
C GLU A 93 3.29 21.81 13.23
N ILE A 94 3.49 20.77 14.06
CA ILE A 94 4.08 19.51 13.61
C ILE A 94 3.27 18.96 12.45
N ILE A 95 1.93 18.90 12.56
CA ILE A 95 1.00 18.46 11.52
C ILE A 95 1.00 19.35 10.26
N ARG A 96 1.12 20.67 10.41
CA ARG A 96 1.11 21.59 9.26
C ARG A 96 2.40 21.58 8.46
N PHE A 97 3.52 21.27 9.10
CA PHE A 97 4.84 21.32 8.48
C PHE A 97 5.40 19.95 8.10
N ASN A 98 4.61 18.87 8.17
CA ASN A 98 5.09 17.52 7.85
C ASN A 98 6.33 17.11 8.68
N ALA A 99 6.46 17.63 9.90
CA ALA A 99 7.67 17.46 10.71
C ALA A 99 7.87 16.01 11.24
N TRP A 100 6.93 15.13 10.94
CA TRP A 100 6.99 13.68 11.21
C TRP A 100 7.50 12.86 10.01
N GLN A 101 7.54 13.44 8.81
CA GLN A 101 8.05 12.77 7.61
C GLN A 101 9.58 12.94 7.58
N PHE A 102 10.31 11.85 7.78
CA PHE A 102 11.78 11.83 7.86
C PHE A 102 12.46 12.10 6.51
#